data_AF-A0A914YT52-F1
#
_entry.id   AF-A0A914YT52-F1
#
_cell.length_a   1.000
_cell.length_b   1.000
_cell.length_c   1.000
_cell.angle_alpha   90.00
_cell.angle_beta   90.00
_cell.angle_gamma   90.00
#
_symmetry.space_group_name_H-M   'P 1'
#
loop_
_entity.id
_entity.type
_entity.pdbx_description
1 polymer ?
#
loop_
_entity_poly.entity_id
_entity_poly.type
_entity_poly.pdbx_seq_one_letter_code
_entity_poly.pdbx_strand_id
1 'polypeptide(L)'
;MHCLTRCGHTFHEQCITEWICSGYNSAVCRVGANRGHVVTLYVHTMDQEEAASTQEAEYVQLIAEKKKADEKIEELKKELNDSTEKYYQLEKEFQIFKQSDESNHRGKSSARRGSKRAFVGGDDDDEDQTLDTRKKIKRKSRAVAPRINPADAVQDRPPRDNPADPVQDLPPRDNPADDVVEDPPPLNEADAEGIIWLD
;
A
#
# COMPACT_ATOMS: atom_id res chain seq x y z
N MET A 1 -31.83 -5.34 -10.70
CA MET A 1 -33.26 -5.74 -10.68
C MET A 1 -34.11 -4.53 -11.01
N HIS A 2 -35.18 -4.73 -11.77
CA HIS A 2 -36.12 -3.67 -12.11
C HIS A 2 -37.39 -3.81 -11.28
N CYS A 3 -38.08 -2.72 -11.02
CA CYS A 3 -39.35 -2.71 -10.32
C CYS A 3 -40.39 -1.92 -11.11
N LEU A 4 -41.64 -2.39 -11.06
CA LEU A 4 -42.80 -1.72 -11.63
C LEU A 4 -43.58 -1.01 -10.53
N THR A 5 -43.97 0.23 -10.80
CA THR A 5 -44.86 0.99 -9.92
C THR A 5 -46.32 0.85 -10.37
N ARG A 6 -47.29 1.19 -9.49
CA ARG A 6 -48.74 1.14 -9.80
C ARG A 6 -49.15 1.90 -11.08
N CYS A 7 -48.38 2.92 -11.45
CA CYS A 7 -48.60 3.71 -12.66
C CYS A 7 -47.96 3.11 -13.93
N GLY A 8 -47.35 1.92 -13.83
CA GLY A 8 -46.77 1.21 -14.97
C GLY A 8 -45.36 1.64 -15.36
N HIS A 9 -44.73 2.55 -14.60
CA HIS A 9 -43.33 2.95 -14.86
C HIS A 9 -42.36 1.96 -14.22
N THR A 10 -41.31 1.64 -14.97
CA THR A 10 -40.21 0.76 -14.56
C THR A 10 -39.01 1.57 -14.07
N PHE A 11 -38.38 1.09 -13.00
CA PHE A 11 -37.22 1.73 -12.39
C PHE A 11 -36.23 0.66 -11.93
N HIS A 12 -34.97 1.02 -11.69
CA HIS A 12 -34.08 0.18 -10.89
C HIS A 12 -34.58 0.13 -9.44
N GLU A 13 -34.51 -1.04 -8.81
CA GLU A 13 -34.98 -1.27 -7.45
C GLU A 13 -34.41 -0.27 -6.43
N GLN A 14 -33.09 -0.04 -6.48
CA GLN A 14 -32.40 0.90 -5.59
C GLN A 14 -32.91 2.34 -5.80
N CYS A 15 -33.00 2.78 -7.05
CA CYS A 15 -33.41 4.14 -7.38
C CYS A 15 -34.86 4.44 -6.95
N ILE A 16 -35.79 3.52 -7.19
CA ILE A 16 -37.19 3.75 -6.78
C ILE A 16 -37.37 3.63 -5.27
N THR A 17 -36.58 2.78 -4.61
CA THR A 17 -36.65 2.62 -3.16
C THR A 17 -36.19 3.91 -2.47
N GLU A 18 -35.04 4.47 -2.85
CA GLU A 18 -34.55 5.75 -2.31
C GLU A 18 -35.52 6.91 -2.61
N TRP A 19 -36.08 6.93 -3.82
CA TRP A 19 -37.06 7.94 -4.21
C TRP A 19 -38.34 7.87 -3.36
N ILE A 20 -38.89 6.67 -3.16
CA ILE A 20 -40.08 6.48 -2.33
C ILE A 20 -39.80 6.77 -0.84
N CYS A 21 -38.56 6.54 -0.37
CA CYS A 21 -38.16 6.97 0.98
C CYS A 21 -38.18 8.48 1.13
N SER A 22 -37.88 9.21 0.05
CA SER A 22 -37.85 10.67 0.04
C SER A 22 -39.22 11.30 -0.23
N GLY A 23 -40.18 10.55 -0.77
CA GLY A 23 -41.57 10.99 -0.96
C GLY A 23 -42.50 9.93 -1.55
N TYR A 24 -43.80 10.05 -1.31
CA TYR A 24 -44.79 9.01 -1.64
C TYR A 24 -45.27 8.99 -3.10
N ASN A 25 -44.49 9.51 -4.06
CA ASN A 25 -44.95 9.73 -5.43
C ASN A 25 -43.95 9.19 -6.47
N SER A 26 -44.47 8.62 -7.57
CA SER A 26 -43.65 8.22 -8.71
C SER A 26 -42.85 9.41 -9.28
N ALA A 27 -41.57 9.21 -9.58
CA ALA A 27 -40.72 10.24 -10.17
C ALA A 27 -41.24 10.75 -11.54
N VAL A 28 -41.96 9.89 -12.28
CA VAL A 28 -42.37 10.20 -13.66
C VAL A 28 -43.73 10.90 -13.69
N CYS A 29 -44.74 10.32 -13.04
CA CYS A 29 -46.13 10.80 -13.14
C CYS A 29 -46.69 11.37 -11.83
N ARG A 30 -45.90 11.35 -10.75
CA ARG A 30 -46.28 11.82 -9.40
C ARG A 30 -47.51 11.15 -8.79
N VAL A 31 -47.99 10.05 -9.37
CA VAL A 31 -49.04 9.22 -8.76
C VAL A 31 -48.50 8.58 -7.50
N GLY A 32 -49.34 8.49 -6.46
CA GLY A 32 -49.00 7.90 -5.17
C GLY A 32 -48.42 6.49 -5.30
N ALA A 33 -47.15 6.34 -4.92
CA ALA A 33 -46.39 5.10 -4.94
C ALA A 33 -45.84 4.84 -3.54
N ASN A 34 -46.31 3.76 -2.91
CA ASN A 34 -45.81 3.28 -1.62
C ASN A 34 -44.92 2.05 -1.86
N ARG A 35 -44.08 1.70 -0.88
CA ARG A 35 -43.24 0.49 -0.96
C ARG A 35 -44.02 -0.78 -1.29
N GLY A 36 -45.25 -0.92 -0.75
CA GLY A 36 -46.13 -2.06 -1.07
C GLY A 36 -46.70 -2.09 -2.50
N HIS A 37 -46.50 -1.03 -3.29
CA HIS A 37 -46.91 -0.95 -4.69
C HIS A 37 -45.75 -1.12 -5.68
N VAL A 38 -44.55 -1.44 -5.16
CA VAL A 38 -43.36 -1.70 -5.97
C VAL A 38 -43.29 -3.22 -6.19
N VAL A 39 -43.48 -3.63 -7.45
CA VAL A 39 -43.39 -5.04 -7.83
C VAL A 39 -42.04 -5.28 -8.46
N THR A 40 -41.19 -6.09 -7.83
CA THR A 40 -39.89 -6.47 -8.40
C THR A 40 -40.10 -7.39 -9.59
N LEU A 41 -39.58 -6.96 -10.74
CA LEU A 41 -39.55 -7.70 -11.98
C LEU A 41 -38.23 -8.46 -12.08
N TYR A 42 -38.32 -9.78 -12.07
CA TYR A 42 -37.21 -10.67 -12.39
C TYR A 42 -37.11 -10.81 -13.91
N VAL A 43 -36.37 -9.90 -14.53
CA VAL A 43 -36.00 -10.05 -15.94
C VAL A 43 -34.76 -10.94 -15.98
N HIS A 44 -34.96 -12.20 -16.36
CA HIS A 44 -33.86 -13.11 -16.67
C HIS A 44 -33.31 -12.69 -18.04
N THR A 45 -32.24 -11.89 -18.03
CA THR A 45 -31.52 -11.54 -19.27
C THR A 45 -30.78 -12.78 -19.74
N MET A 46 -31.12 -13.31 -20.92
CA MET A 46 -30.47 -14.47 -21.53
C MET A 46 -28.96 -14.24 -21.79
N ASP A 47 -28.50 -12.99 -21.68
CA ASP A 47 -27.09 -12.60 -21.71
C ASP A 47 -26.27 -13.13 -20.51
N GLN A 48 -26.90 -13.78 -19.53
CA GLN A 48 -26.23 -14.27 -18.33
C GLN A 48 -25.26 -15.42 -18.61
N GLU A 49 -25.49 -16.24 -19.63
CA GLU A 49 -24.59 -17.33 -20.04
C GLU A 49 -23.37 -16.81 -20.82
N GLU A 50 -23.57 -15.85 -21.73
CA GLU A 50 -22.45 -15.19 -22.43
C GLU A 50 -21.62 -14.33 -21.47
N ALA A 51 -22.27 -13.61 -20.55
CA ALA A 51 -21.58 -12.85 -19.50
C ALA A 51 -20.77 -13.76 -18.57
N ALA A 52 -21.31 -14.92 -18.17
CA ALA A 52 -20.57 -15.90 -17.37
C ALA A 52 -19.34 -16.44 -18.12
N SER A 53 -19.48 -16.76 -19.41
CA SER A 53 -18.36 -17.24 -20.23
C SER A 53 -17.24 -16.20 -20.38
N THR A 54 -17.60 -14.93 -20.60
CA THR A 54 -16.60 -13.84 -20.67
C THR A 54 -15.89 -13.61 -19.33
N GLN A 55 -16.63 -13.68 -18.22
CA GLN A 55 -16.09 -13.52 -16.88
C GLN A 55 -15.13 -14.66 -16.50
N GLU A 56 -15.46 -15.90 -16.90
CA GLU A 56 -14.57 -17.06 -16.71
C GLU A 56 -13.26 -16.90 -17.49
N ALA A 57 -13.33 -16.43 -18.74
CA ALA A 57 -12.14 -16.19 -19.55
C ALA A 57 -11.24 -15.10 -18.94
N GLU A 58 -11.84 -14.01 -18.46
CA GLU A 58 -11.11 -12.92 -17.80
C GLU A 58 -10.46 -13.40 -16.49
N TYR A 59 -11.16 -14.24 -15.71
CA TYR A 59 -10.61 -14.84 -14.49
C TYR A 59 -9.42 -15.77 -14.78
N VAL A 60 -9.50 -16.60 -15.83
CA VAL A 60 -8.39 -17.46 -16.26
C VAL A 60 -7.18 -16.63 -16.70
N GLN A 61 -7.40 -15.53 -17.42
CA GLN A 61 -6.34 -14.61 -17.80
C GLN A 61 -5.67 -13.98 -16.57
N LEU A 62 -6.47 -13.53 -15.61
CA LEU A 62 -5.97 -12.95 -14.36
C LEU A 62 -5.10 -13.95 -13.57
N ILE A 63 -5.49 -15.22 -13.52
CA ILE A 63 -4.69 -16.28 -12.89
C ILE A 63 -3.33 -16.42 -13.59
N ALA A 64 -3.32 -16.42 -14.93
CA ALA A 64 -2.09 -16.54 -15.70
C ALA A 64 -1.15 -15.35 -15.49
N GLU A 65 -1.70 -14.13 -15.43
CA GLU A 65 -0.94 -12.91 -15.14
C GLU A 65 -0.39 -12.90 -13.73
N LYS A 66 -1.20 -13.29 -12.74
CA LYS A 66 -0.75 -13.45 -11.35
C LYS A 66 0.43 -14.41 -11.25
N LYS A 67 0.35 -15.58 -11.90
CA LYS A 67 1.44 -16.55 -11.92
C LYS A 67 2.74 -15.97 -12.49
N LYS A 68 2.65 -15.23 -13.60
CA LYS A 68 3.81 -14.53 -14.20
C LYS A 68 4.40 -13.47 -13.26
N ALA A 69 3.55 -12.75 -12.52
CA ALA A 69 3.99 -11.77 -11.54
C ALA A 69 4.73 -12.45 -10.37
N ASP A 70 4.22 -13.57 -9.88
CA ASP A 70 4.85 -14.35 -8.81
C ASP A 70 6.23 -14.90 -9.23
N GLU A 71 6.36 -15.42 -10.45
CA GLU A 71 7.65 -15.86 -11.02
C GLU A 71 8.66 -14.70 -11.08
N LYS A 72 8.22 -13.51 -11.49
CA LYS A 72 9.07 -12.31 -11.54
C LYS A 72 9.49 -11.83 -10.14
N ILE A 73 8.63 -11.97 -9.14
CA ILE A 73 8.96 -11.65 -7.75
C ILE A 73 10.07 -12.57 -7.24
N GLU A 74 10.00 -13.87 -7.53
CA GLU A 74 11.03 -14.83 -7.13
C GLU A 74 12.37 -14.57 -7.84
N GLU A 75 12.35 -14.21 -9.11
CA GLU A 75 13.56 -13.79 -9.84
C GLU A 75 14.21 -12.56 -9.22
N LEU A 76 13.44 -11.50 -8.96
CA LEU A 76 13.96 -10.26 -8.35
C LEU A 76 14.48 -10.49 -6.93
N LYS A 77 13.86 -11.39 -6.15
CA LYS A 77 14.36 -11.78 -4.83
C LYS A 77 15.73 -12.45 -4.93
N LYS A 78 15.92 -13.33 -5.92
CA LYS A 78 17.20 -13.99 -6.15
C LYS A 78 18.29 -12.98 -6.53
N GLU A 79 17.99 -12.09 -7.48
CA GLU A 79 18.94 -11.02 -7.87
C GLU A 79 19.32 -10.11 -6.70
N LEU A 80 18.34 -9.77 -5.86
CA LEU A 80 18.57 -8.97 -4.65
C LEU A 80 19.51 -9.70 -3.68
N ASN A 81 19.31 -11.00 -3.47
CA ASN A 81 20.16 -11.81 -2.61
C ASN A 81 21.58 -11.91 -3.17
N ASP A 82 21.73 -12.18 -4.46
CA ASP A 82 23.03 -12.25 -5.14
C ASP A 82 23.79 -10.91 -5.06
N SER A 83 23.08 -9.78 -5.23
CA SER A 83 23.65 -8.45 -5.06
C SER A 83 24.06 -8.17 -3.62
N THR A 84 23.27 -8.64 -2.66
CA THR A 84 23.54 -8.50 -1.23
C THR A 84 24.79 -9.28 -0.84
N GLU A 85 24.95 -10.50 -1.36
CA GLU A 85 26.15 -11.30 -1.13
C GLU A 85 27.41 -10.64 -1.72
N LYS A 86 27.31 -10.14 -2.95
CA LYS A 86 28.41 -9.38 -3.58
C LYS A 86 28.80 -8.16 -2.74
N TYR A 87 27.83 -7.43 -2.20
CA TYR A 87 28.11 -6.30 -1.31
C TYR A 87 28.90 -6.74 -0.07
N TYR A 88 28.51 -7.83 0.59
CA TYR A 88 29.26 -8.34 1.75
C TYR A 88 30.67 -8.82 1.40
N GLN A 89 30.86 -9.40 0.21
CA GLN A 89 32.18 -9.79 -0.28
C GLN A 89 33.08 -8.56 -0.50
N LEU A 90 32.57 -7.53 -1.18
CA LEU A 90 33.27 -6.27 -1.39
C LEU A 90 33.62 -5.55 -0.08
N GLU A 91 32.71 -5.54 0.90
CA GLU A 91 32.96 -4.94 2.22
C GLU A 91 34.10 -5.69 2.94
N LYS A 92 34.14 -7.01 2.84
CA LYS A 92 35.21 -7.84 3.40
C LYS A 92 36.56 -7.55 2.73
N GLU A 93 36.60 -7.42 1.41
CA GLU A 93 37.80 -7.05 0.66
C GLU A 93 38.30 -5.65 1.04
N PHE A 94 37.38 -4.69 1.16
CA PHE A 94 37.70 -3.33 1.58
C PHE A 94 38.30 -3.28 3.00
N GLN A 95 37.80 -4.12 3.91
CA GLN A 95 38.33 -4.23 5.26
C GLN A 95 39.75 -4.82 5.27
N ILE A 96 40.03 -5.83 4.43
CA ILE A 96 41.36 -6.42 4.26
C ILE A 96 42.36 -5.39 3.69
N PHE A 97 41.93 -4.60 2.70
CA PHE A 97 42.74 -3.54 2.11
C PHE A 97 43.18 -2.51 3.16
N LYS A 98 42.26 -2.05 4.03
CA LYS A 98 42.59 -1.11 5.11
C LYS A 98 43.66 -1.63 6.08
N GLN A 99 43.56 -2.89 6.50
CA GLN A 99 44.53 -3.50 7.43
C GLN A 99 45.93 -3.65 6.79
N SER A 100 45.97 -3.81 5.47
CA SER A 100 47.22 -3.93 4.71
C SER A 100 47.98 -2.60 4.61
N ASP A 101 47.27 -1.48 4.48
CA ASP A 101 47.89 -0.14 4.46
C ASP A 101 48.46 0.26 5.84
N GLU A 102 47.74 -0.04 6.93
CA GLU A 102 48.20 0.26 8.29
C GLU A 102 49.47 -0.52 8.68
N SER A 103 49.56 -1.79 8.25
CA SER A 103 50.74 -2.62 8.51
C SER A 103 51.97 -2.19 7.69
N ASN A 104 51.78 -1.70 6.46
CA ASN A 104 52.87 -1.21 5.61
C ASN A 104 53.47 0.13 6.06
N HIS A 105 52.71 1.00 6.73
CA HIS A 105 53.23 2.28 7.24
C HIS A 105 54.06 2.16 8.52
N ARG A 106 53.95 1.05 9.27
CA ARG A 106 54.66 0.85 10.54
C ARG A 106 56.14 0.45 10.37
N GLY A 107 56.57 0.05 9.17
CA GLY A 107 57.92 -0.47 8.90
C GLY A 107 58.96 0.54 8.37
N LYS A 108 58.59 1.79 8.05
CA LYS A 108 59.50 2.73 7.35
C LYS A 108 60.09 3.85 8.22
N SER A 109 59.81 3.91 9.52
CA SER A 109 60.20 5.04 10.38
C SER A 109 61.51 4.86 11.17
N SER A 110 62.33 3.85 10.87
CA SER A 110 63.48 3.48 11.72
C SER A 110 64.81 3.30 10.96
N ALA A 111 65.20 4.28 10.12
CA ALA A 111 66.59 4.39 9.65
C ALA A 111 66.92 5.79 9.10
N ARG A 112 66.95 6.81 9.95
CA ARG A 112 67.78 8.00 9.71
C ARG A 112 68.76 8.19 10.87
N ARG A 113 69.72 7.28 10.96
CA ARG A 113 71.02 7.57 11.60
C ARG A 113 71.79 8.50 10.67
N GLY A 114 72.41 9.52 11.27
CA GLY A 114 73.00 10.65 10.58
C GLY A 114 73.98 10.28 9.47
N SER A 115 73.95 11.09 8.42
CA SER A 115 75.10 11.29 7.55
C SER A 115 75.15 12.78 7.21
N LYS A 116 75.94 13.53 8.00
CA LYS A 116 76.48 14.81 7.56
C LYS A 116 77.47 14.50 6.45
N ARG A 117 77.07 14.67 5.20
CA ARG A 117 78.01 14.95 4.11
C ARG A 117 77.65 16.32 3.56
N ALA A 118 78.62 17.22 3.66
CA ALA A 118 78.68 18.39 2.80
C ALA A 118 78.70 17.87 1.36
N PHE A 119 77.82 18.39 0.51
CA PHE A 119 77.96 18.27 -0.93
C PHE A 119 77.90 19.67 -1.53
N VAL A 120 78.97 19.94 -2.26
CA VAL A 120 79.32 21.15 -3.00
C VAL A 120 78.29 21.39 -4.10
N GLY A 121 78.11 22.65 -4.47
CA GLY A 121 77.27 23.05 -5.59
C GLY A 121 77.65 22.40 -6.91
N GLY A 122 76.70 22.45 -7.84
CA GLY A 122 76.82 22.03 -9.22
C GLY A 122 75.56 22.49 -9.94
N ASP A 123 75.73 23.56 -10.71
CA ASP A 123 74.79 24.17 -11.61
C ASP A 123 74.39 23.25 -12.79
N ASP A 124 73.46 23.77 -13.59
CA ASP A 124 73.16 23.46 -14.99
C ASP A 124 72.04 22.44 -15.30
N ASP A 125 70.85 23.03 -15.51
CA ASP A 125 69.99 22.94 -16.69
C ASP A 125 70.00 21.64 -17.54
N ASP A 126 68.84 21.00 -17.67
CA ASP A 126 68.31 20.56 -18.97
C ASP A 126 66.79 20.29 -18.89
N GLU A 127 66.12 20.74 -19.96
CA GLU A 127 64.68 20.68 -20.22
C GLU A 127 64.08 19.27 -20.17
N ASP A 128 62.77 19.15 -19.91
CA ASP A 128 61.87 18.63 -20.96
C ASP A 128 60.41 18.99 -20.70
N GLN A 129 59.78 19.42 -21.79
CA GLN A 129 58.43 19.89 -21.93
C GLN A 129 57.49 18.68 -22.00
N THR A 130 56.57 18.56 -21.03
CA THR A 130 55.33 17.80 -21.25
C THR A 130 54.13 18.74 -21.12
N LEU A 131 53.85 19.36 -22.26
CA LEU A 131 52.58 19.99 -22.57
C LEU A 131 51.45 18.96 -22.56
N ASP A 132 50.28 19.42 -22.12
CA ASP A 132 48.94 18.89 -22.41
C ASP A 132 48.68 17.40 -22.14
N THR A 133 47.84 17.07 -21.16
CA THR A 133 46.40 17.10 -21.43
C THR A 133 45.61 17.23 -20.12
N ARG A 134 45.31 18.47 -19.75
CA ARG A 134 44.34 18.75 -18.69
C ARG A 134 42.93 18.48 -19.22
N LYS A 135 42.49 17.22 -19.19
CA LYS A 135 41.08 16.86 -19.42
C LYS A 135 40.24 17.56 -18.34
N LYS A 136 39.57 18.65 -18.72
CA LYS A 136 38.51 19.32 -17.94
C LYS A 136 37.42 18.30 -17.61
N ILE A 137 37.50 17.68 -16.45
CA ILE A 137 36.32 17.04 -15.86
C ILE A 137 35.44 18.17 -15.35
N LYS A 138 34.43 18.49 -16.15
CA LYS A 138 33.32 19.37 -15.81
C LYS A 138 32.66 18.78 -14.57
N ARG A 139 32.97 19.33 -13.38
CA ARG A 139 32.23 19.06 -12.15
C ARG A 139 30.79 19.48 -12.37
N LYS A 140 29.94 18.54 -12.78
CA LYS A 140 28.49 18.70 -12.71
C LYS A 140 28.20 18.77 -11.22
N SER A 141 27.86 19.98 -10.76
CA SER A 141 27.36 20.27 -9.43
C SER A 141 26.31 19.24 -9.05
N ARG A 142 26.68 18.32 -8.15
CA ARG A 142 25.74 17.44 -7.46
C ARG A 142 24.88 18.34 -6.58
N ALA A 143 23.58 18.33 -6.85
CA ALA A 143 22.59 19.04 -6.06
C ALA A 143 22.80 18.74 -4.57
N VAL A 144 22.83 19.80 -3.78
CA VAL A 144 22.79 19.74 -2.32
C VAL A 144 21.47 19.06 -1.95
N ALA A 145 21.53 17.90 -1.31
CA ALA A 145 20.36 17.28 -0.71
C ALA A 145 19.78 18.23 0.36
N PRO A 146 18.47 18.44 0.43
CA PRO A 146 17.89 19.31 1.44
C PRO A 146 18.15 18.71 2.82
N ARG A 147 18.84 19.46 3.69
CA ARG A 147 18.90 19.16 5.12
C ARG A 147 17.53 19.39 5.71
N ILE A 148 16.82 18.31 6.04
CA ILE A 148 15.59 18.38 6.82
C ILE A 148 16.01 18.63 8.27
N ASN A 149 15.62 19.78 8.83
CA ASN A 149 15.75 20.06 10.25
C ASN A 149 14.70 19.23 11.01
N PRO A 150 15.04 18.61 12.15
CA PRO A 150 14.08 17.81 12.94
C PRO A 150 13.02 18.65 13.68
N ALA A 151 12.84 19.93 13.34
CA ALA A 151 11.86 20.83 13.93
C ALA A 151 10.63 21.08 13.03
N ASP A 152 10.63 20.61 11.78
CA ASP A 152 9.51 20.77 10.83
C ASP A 152 8.56 19.56 10.79
N ALA A 153 8.50 18.76 11.86
CA ALA A 153 7.42 17.78 12.06
C ALA A 153 6.14 18.50 12.52
N VAL A 154 5.57 19.32 11.63
CA VAL A 154 4.21 19.82 11.81
C VAL A 154 3.27 18.65 11.60
N GLN A 155 2.60 18.27 12.68
CA GLN A 155 1.56 17.26 12.71
C GLN A 155 0.48 17.60 11.69
N ASP A 156 0.30 16.73 10.70
CA ASP A 156 -0.92 16.65 9.90
C ASP A 156 -2.05 16.23 10.83
N ARG A 157 -2.68 17.20 11.50
CA ARG A 157 -3.98 17.02 12.14
C ARG A 157 -5.04 17.18 11.04
N PRO A 158 -5.96 16.21 10.87
CA PRO A 158 -7.10 16.42 9.98
C PRO A 158 -7.93 17.61 10.47
N PRO A 159 -8.63 18.33 9.57
CA PRO A 159 -9.50 19.43 9.94
C PRO A 159 -10.54 18.95 10.96
N ARG A 160 -10.62 19.64 12.09
CA ARG A 160 -11.72 19.50 13.05
C ARG A 160 -12.96 20.12 12.40
N ASP A 161 -13.80 19.29 11.78
CA ASP A 161 -15.18 19.66 11.52
C ASP A 161 -15.86 19.89 12.86
N ASN A 162 -16.22 21.14 13.11
CA ASN A 162 -16.95 21.59 14.28
C ASN A 162 -18.39 21.86 13.83
N PRO A 163 -19.30 20.87 13.86
CA PRO A 163 -20.72 21.18 13.78
C PRO A 163 -21.13 21.81 15.11
N ALA A 164 -21.65 23.03 15.04
CA ALA A 164 -22.30 23.68 16.17
C ALA A 164 -23.35 22.73 16.78
N ASP A 165 -23.27 22.50 18.09
CA ASP A 165 -24.29 21.83 18.89
C ASP A 165 -25.66 22.51 18.69
N PRO A 166 -26.71 21.80 18.24
CA PRO A 166 -28.06 22.13 18.61
C PRO A 166 -28.35 21.48 19.97
N VAL A 167 -28.48 22.36 20.97
CA VAL A 167 -29.22 22.24 22.24
C VAL A 167 -29.92 20.89 22.47
N GLN A 168 -29.50 20.22 23.54
CA GLN A 168 -30.18 19.07 24.13
C GLN A 168 -31.56 19.46 24.64
N ASP A 169 -32.62 19.12 23.91
CA ASP A 169 -33.96 18.95 24.48
C ASP A 169 -34.13 17.48 24.87
N LEU A 170 -33.87 17.18 26.14
CA LEU A 170 -34.20 15.89 26.76
C LEU A 170 -35.74 15.77 26.88
N PRO A 171 -36.38 14.75 26.29
CA PRO A 171 -37.77 14.45 26.62
C PRO A 171 -37.88 13.89 28.05
N PRO A 172 -39.04 14.05 28.73
CA PRO A 172 -39.25 13.55 30.09
C PRO A 172 -39.05 12.03 30.18
N ARG A 173 -38.42 11.59 31.26
CA ARG A 173 -38.31 10.18 31.65
C ARG A 173 -39.69 9.62 31.97
N ASP A 174 -40.24 8.84 31.05
CA ASP A 174 -41.27 7.87 31.36
C ASP A 174 -40.60 6.54 31.72
N ASN A 175 -40.58 6.23 33.01
CA ASN A 175 -40.41 4.87 33.52
C ASN A 175 -41.72 4.11 33.28
N PRO A 176 -41.65 2.95 32.61
CA PRO A 176 -42.44 1.81 33.05
C PRO A 176 -41.51 0.74 33.63
N ALA A 177 -41.91 0.30 34.82
CA ALA A 177 -41.34 -0.80 35.55
C ALA A 177 -41.43 -2.11 34.75
N ASP A 178 -40.58 -3.06 35.16
CA ASP A 178 -40.77 -4.50 35.08
C ASP A 178 -41.00 -5.12 33.70
N ASP A 179 -39.95 -5.72 33.14
CA ASP A 179 -40.10 -7.06 32.58
C ASP A 179 -38.83 -7.89 32.84
N VAL A 180 -39.08 -9.04 33.42
CA VAL A 180 -38.16 -10.01 33.99
C VAL A 180 -37.29 -10.62 32.90
N VAL A 181 -35.99 -10.69 33.15
CA VAL A 181 -35.07 -11.58 32.42
C VAL A 181 -35.49 -13.01 32.76
N GLU A 182 -36.28 -13.65 31.91
CA GLU A 182 -36.45 -15.11 31.96
C GLU A 182 -35.21 -15.76 31.33
N ASP A 183 -34.41 -16.40 32.18
CA ASP A 183 -33.39 -17.36 31.75
C ASP A 183 -34.04 -18.48 30.91
N PRO A 184 -33.43 -18.90 29.79
CA PRO A 184 -33.93 -20.03 29.03
C PRO A 184 -33.84 -21.33 29.88
N PRO A 185 -34.86 -22.20 29.85
CA PRO A 185 -34.86 -23.43 30.62
C PRO A 185 -33.75 -24.39 30.14
N PRO A 186 -33.19 -25.21 31.04
CA PRO A 186 -32.13 -26.16 30.67
C PRO A 186 -32.64 -27.21 29.69
N LEU A 187 -31.83 -27.45 28.66
CA LEU A 187 -32.01 -28.49 27.64
C LEU A 187 -32.27 -29.85 28.31
N ASN A 188 -33.43 -30.43 28.01
CA ASN A 188 -33.76 -31.81 28.33
C ASN A 188 -32.96 -32.74 27.40
N GLU A 189 -32.19 -33.66 27.99
CA GLU A 189 -31.37 -34.67 27.32
C GLU A 189 -32.20 -35.78 26.66
N ALA A 190 -33.15 -35.45 25.79
CA ALA A 190 -34.07 -36.42 25.19
C ALA A 190 -34.13 -36.46 23.65
N ASP A 191 -33.44 -35.56 22.93
CA ASP A 191 -33.43 -35.58 21.45
C ASP A 191 -32.03 -35.90 20.87
N ALA A 192 -31.25 -36.71 21.59
CA ALA A 192 -29.95 -37.22 21.16
C ALA A 192 -30.05 -38.52 20.36
N GLU A 193 -31.06 -38.71 19.50
CA GLU A 193 -31.07 -39.80 18.51
C GLU A 193 -31.77 -39.35 17.22
N GLY A 194 -30.99 -38.99 16.19
CA GLY A 194 -31.58 -38.63 14.90
C GLY A 194 -30.63 -38.05 13.86
N ILE A 195 -29.35 -38.41 13.86
CA ILE A 195 -28.46 -38.14 12.71
C ILE A 195 -28.14 -39.48 12.05
N ILE A 196 -29.00 -39.88 11.11
CA ILE A 196 -28.71 -40.92 10.14
C ILE A 196 -28.02 -40.24 8.96
N TRP A 197 -26.72 -40.51 8.79
CA TRP A 197 -26.02 -40.24 7.54
C TRP A 197 -26.37 -41.37 6.57
N LEU A 198 -26.99 -41.03 5.43
CA LEU A 198 -27.12 -41.94 4.29
C LEU A 198 -25.87 -41.77 3.41
N ASP A 199 -25.16 -42.88 3.20
CA ASP A 199 -24.14 -43.08 2.15
C ASP A 199 -24.76 -43.13 0.75
#